data_AF-A0A2N2YIP0-F1
#
_entry.id   AF-A0A2N2YIP0-F1
#
_cell.length_a   1.000
_cell.length_b   1.000
_cell.length_c   1.000
_cell.angle_alpha   90.00
_cell.angle_beta   90.00
_cell.angle_gamma   90.00
#
_symmetry.space_group_name_H-M   'P 1'
#
loop_
_entity.id
_entity.type
_entity.pdbx_description
1 polymer ?
#
loop_
_entity_poly.entity_id
_entity_poly.type
_entity_poly.pdbx_seq_one_letter_code
_entity_poly.pdbx_strand_id
1 'polypeptide(L)'
;MEIIRFIEQWAYPCMSLVLFIFCILKLKSNYGIYFIIGFGIEFFNSLLWRLVPMIIKSEALSNFYDTYGRIGLFLSIISYTLLITGIIQLGNLLQILPKHQNPSMKKFGNFMVYVILLAIGIIPYLIGLTNLIEKNASYSEQASMLIFLIIGLIILLIAQIYFLIILHRVWQFSINESKRLNLVPTIKTPGQAIGYLFIPFYNFYWLFLAYGKISGDLNAIAKVKNVPKCMSGGLGITISILCIVNLIPFVGYFTSLISLILFPIFIYQLMNFGASLEQMNNTTENI
;
A
#
# COMPACT_ATOMS: atom_id res chain seq x y z
N MET A 1 13.12 12.97 -30.66
CA MET A 1 11.84 12.34 -30.29
C MET A 1 11.90 10.81 -30.43
N GLU A 2 12.61 10.27 -31.43
CA GLU A 2 12.74 8.81 -31.65
C GLU A 2 13.47 8.06 -30.52
N ILE A 3 14.53 8.63 -29.95
CA ILE A 3 15.27 8.03 -28.83
C ILE A 3 14.35 7.83 -27.62
N ILE A 4 13.48 8.79 -27.32
CA ILE A 4 12.54 8.70 -26.20
C ILE A 4 11.56 7.54 -26.43
N ARG A 5 10.99 7.44 -27.65
CA ARG A 5 10.11 6.32 -28.01
C ARG A 5 10.84 4.98 -27.91
N PHE A 6 12.09 4.91 -28.35
CA PHE A 6 12.89 3.69 -28.23
C PHE A 6 13.09 3.29 -26.75
N ILE A 7 13.44 4.25 -25.88
CA ILE A 7 13.59 4.00 -24.45
C ILE A 7 12.26 3.55 -23.82
N GLU A 8 11.16 4.24 -24.11
CA GLU A 8 9.81 3.87 -23.65
C GLU A 8 9.42 2.45 -24.07
N GLN A 9 9.81 2.04 -25.29
CA GLN A 9 9.50 0.72 -25.79
C GLN A 9 10.22 -0.41 -25.05
N TRP A 10 11.46 -0.18 -24.61
CA TRP A 10 12.29 -1.18 -23.92
C TRP A 10 12.26 -1.09 -22.40
N ALA A 11 11.78 0.02 -21.83
CA ALA A 11 11.73 0.22 -20.39
C ALA A 11 10.95 -0.90 -19.68
N TYR A 12 9.79 -1.29 -20.21
CA TYR A 12 8.92 -2.28 -19.57
C TYR A 12 9.54 -3.70 -19.55
N PRO A 13 10.02 -4.28 -20.69
CA PRO A 13 10.74 -5.55 -20.66
C PRO A 13 11.97 -5.54 -19.74
N CYS A 14 12.76 -4.46 -19.75
CA CYS A 14 13.93 -4.35 -18.89
C CYS A 14 13.55 -4.32 -17.40
N MET A 15 12.51 -3.58 -17.03
CA MET A 15 12.03 -3.54 -15.65
C MET A 15 11.51 -4.91 -15.19
N SER A 16 10.71 -5.59 -16.01
CA SER A 16 10.22 -6.94 -15.72
C SER A 16 11.36 -7.95 -15.59
N LEU A 17 12.41 -7.84 -16.42
CA LEU A 17 13.61 -8.67 -16.32
C LEU A 17 14.36 -8.45 -15.00
N VAL A 18 14.55 -7.19 -14.60
CA VAL A 18 15.22 -6.86 -13.33
C VAL A 18 14.44 -7.40 -12.15
N LEU A 19 13.11 -7.25 -12.15
CA LEU A 19 12.24 -7.80 -11.10
C LEU A 19 12.26 -9.33 -11.08
N PHE A 20 12.24 -9.96 -12.25
CA PHE A 20 12.34 -11.42 -12.39
C PHE A 20 13.67 -11.95 -11.81
N ILE A 21 14.80 -11.35 -12.20
CA ILE A 21 16.13 -11.70 -11.69
C ILE A 21 16.20 -11.46 -10.17
N PHE A 22 15.69 -10.33 -9.70
CA PHE A 22 15.65 -10.02 -8.27
C PHE A 22 14.87 -11.09 -7.49
N CYS A 23 13.71 -11.51 -7.99
CA CYS A 23 12.91 -12.56 -7.37
C CYS A 23 13.65 -13.89 -7.32
N ILE A 24 14.33 -14.29 -8.40
CA ILE A 24 15.17 -15.51 -8.43
C ILE A 24 16.29 -15.44 -7.38
N LEU A 25 16.96 -14.30 -7.25
CA LEU A 25 18.12 -14.16 -6.39
C LEU A 25 17.77 -14.01 -4.91
N LYS A 26 16.69 -13.28 -4.58
CA LYS A 26 16.37 -12.85 -3.21
C LYS A 26 15.17 -13.57 -2.59
N LEU A 27 14.24 -14.06 -3.40
CA LEU A 27 13.03 -14.74 -2.91
C LEU A 27 13.13 -16.25 -3.09
N LYS A 28 14.13 -16.89 -2.46
CA LYS A 28 14.31 -18.35 -2.49
C LYS A 28 13.31 -19.14 -1.63
N SER A 29 12.32 -18.49 -1.03
CA SER A 29 11.27 -19.18 -0.27
C SER A 29 10.26 -19.84 -1.19
N ASN A 30 9.51 -20.83 -0.70
CA ASN A 30 8.43 -21.49 -1.45
C ASN A 30 7.38 -20.51 -2.00
N TYR A 31 7.28 -19.32 -1.42
CA TYR A 31 6.35 -18.27 -1.84
C TYR A 31 6.93 -17.34 -2.91
N GLY A 32 8.27 -17.29 -3.02
CA GLY A 32 8.96 -16.54 -4.07
C GLY A 32 8.69 -17.09 -5.46
N ILE A 33 8.31 -18.37 -5.57
CA ILE A 33 8.01 -19.02 -6.85
C ILE A 33 6.86 -18.33 -7.61
N TYR A 34 5.85 -17.82 -6.91
CA TYR A 34 4.73 -17.12 -7.52
C TYR A 34 5.18 -15.80 -8.16
N PHE A 35 6.08 -15.07 -7.50
CA PHE A 35 6.68 -13.86 -8.05
C PHE A 35 7.60 -14.16 -9.24
N ILE A 36 8.41 -15.21 -9.13
CA ILE A 36 9.30 -15.65 -10.22
C ILE A 36 8.47 -15.99 -11.46
N ILE A 37 7.41 -16.80 -11.32
CA ILE A 37 6.57 -17.19 -12.46
C ILE A 37 5.80 -15.97 -13.00
N GLY A 38 5.19 -15.15 -12.13
CA GLY A 38 4.44 -13.97 -12.54
C GLY A 38 5.30 -12.97 -13.34
N PHE A 39 6.41 -12.52 -12.77
CA PHE A 39 7.32 -11.59 -13.47
C PHE A 39 8.00 -12.23 -14.68
N GLY A 40 8.22 -13.55 -14.67
CA GLY A 40 8.70 -14.28 -15.83
C GLY A 40 7.72 -14.19 -16.99
N ILE A 41 6.43 -14.44 -16.75
CA ILE A 41 5.37 -14.33 -17.77
C ILE A 41 5.32 -12.89 -18.31
N GLU A 42 5.34 -11.85 -17.47
CA GLU A 42 5.35 -10.46 -17.94
C GLU A 42 6.60 -10.12 -18.77
N PHE A 43 7.77 -10.59 -18.33
CA PHE A 43 9.00 -10.39 -19.08
C PHE A 43 8.92 -11.01 -20.47
N PHE A 44 8.52 -12.27 -20.58
CA PHE A 44 8.39 -12.93 -21.89
C PHE A 44 7.29 -12.31 -22.75
N ASN A 45 6.14 -11.98 -22.17
CA ASN A 45 5.03 -11.35 -22.88
C ASN A 45 5.40 -9.95 -23.41
N SER A 46 6.11 -9.15 -22.62
CA SER A 46 6.57 -7.83 -23.07
C SER A 46 7.70 -7.90 -24.07
N LEU A 47 8.62 -8.87 -23.93
CA LEU A 47 9.71 -9.08 -24.87
C LEU A 47 9.21 -9.57 -26.23
N LEU A 48 8.31 -10.55 -26.25
CA LEU A 48 7.72 -11.09 -27.49
C LEU A 48 6.97 -10.01 -28.28
N TRP A 49 6.19 -9.16 -27.60
CA TRP A 49 5.52 -8.01 -28.26
C TRP A 49 6.50 -7.09 -29.00
N ARG A 50 7.75 -7.01 -28.54
CA ARG A 50 8.80 -6.17 -29.17
C ARG A 50 9.60 -6.88 -30.24
N LEU A 51 9.86 -8.18 -30.10
CA LEU A 51 10.68 -8.93 -31.04
C LEU A 51 9.93 -9.35 -32.31
N VAL A 52 8.64 -9.66 -32.19
CA VAL A 52 7.82 -10.16 -33.31
C VAL A 52 7.86 -9.23 -34.54
N PRO A 53 7.70 -7.89 -34.41
CA PRO A 53 7.70 -7.00 -35.57
C PRO A 53 9.05 -6.91 -36.28
N MET A 54 10.14 -7.32 -35.61
CA MET A 54 11.48 -7.36 -36.21
C MET A 54 11.68 -8.61 -37.07
N ILE A 55 10.88 -9.67 -36.84
CA ILE A 55 11.07 -10.99 -37.44
C ILE A 55 10.00 -11.26 -38.52
N ILE A 56 8.76 -10.83 -38.28
CA ILE A 56 7.61 -11.16 -39.12
C ILE A 56 7.36 -10.07 -40.18
N LYS A 57 7.12 -10.47 -41.43
CA LYS A 57 6.75 -9.57 -42.54
C LYS A 57 5.41 -8.85 -42.26
N SER A 58 5.26 -7.63 -42.78
CA SER A 58 4.14 -6.73 -42.46
C SER A 58 2.75 -7.32 -42.70
N GLU A 59 2.56 -8.15 -43.73
CA GLU A 59 1.24 -8.73 -44.06
C GLU A 59 0.74 -9.76 -43.04
N ALA A 60 1.64 -10.50 -42.39
CA ALA A 60 1.27 -11.46 -41.34
C ALA A 60 1.18 -10.82 -39.95
N LEU A 61 1.62 -9.57 -39.82
CA LEU A 61 1.79 -8.89 -38.55
C LEU A 61 0.44 -8.51 -37.91
N SER A 62 -0.56 -8.14 -38.70
CA SER A 62 -1.90 -7.77 -38.21
C SER A 62 -2.62 -8.96 -37.56
N ASN A 63 -2.65 -10.11 -38.25
CA ASN A 63 -3.25 -11.35 -37.72
C ASN A 63 -2.50 -11.86 -36.49
N PHE A 64 -1.17 -11.71 -36.47
CA PHE A 64 -0.37 -12.02 -35.31
C PHE A 64 -0.76 -11.14 -34.13
N TYR A 65 -0.87 -9.81 -34.30
CA TYR A 65 -1.20 -8.91 -33.21
C TYR A 65 -2.60 -9.13 -32.62
N ASP A 66 -3.61 -9.46 -33.44
CA ASP A 66 -4.94 -9.79 -32.90
C ASP A 66 -4.91 -11.07 -32.06
N THR A 67 -4.24 -12.12 -32.58
CA THR A 67 -4.08 -13.39 -31.85
C THR A 67 -3.26 -13.22 -30.58
N TYR A 68 -2.14 -12.51 -30.69
CA TYR A 68 -1.23 -12.24 -29.59
C TYR A 68 -1.86 -11.33 -28.55
N GLY A 69 -2.66 -10.33 -28.95
CA GLY A 69 -3.38 -9.47 -28.02
C GLY A 69 -4.30 -10.27 -27.11
N ARG A 70 -5.01 -11.26 -27.67
CA ARG A 70 -5.86 -12.18 -26.89
C ARG A 70 -5.04 -13.06 -25.95
N ILE A 71 -4.00 -13.73 -26.46
CA ILE A 71 -3.13 -14.60 -25.65
C ILE A 71 -2.40 -13.79 -24.55
N GLY A 72 -1.88 -12.63 -24.89
CA GLY A 72 -1.18 -11.72 -24.00
C GLY A 72 -2.08 -11.23 -22.88
N LEU A 73 -3.34 -10.92 -23.15
CA LEU A 73 -4.32 -10.58 -22.12
C LEU A 73 -4.53 -11.75 -21.14
N PHE A 74 -4.71 -12.98 -21.64
CA PHE A 74 -4.82 -14.16 -20.77
C PHE A 74 -3.56 -14.39 -19.92
N LEU A 75 -2.38 -14.27 -20.52
CA LEU A 75 -1.09 -14.41 -19.83
C LEU A 75 -0.92 -13.34 -18.75
N SER A 76 -1.30 -12.09 -19.00
CA SER A 76 -1.27 -11.02 -18.01
C SER A 76 -2.25 -11.27 -16.87
N ILE A 77 -3.47 -11.78 -17.13
CA ILE A 77 -4.40 -12.17 -16.06
C ILE A 77 -3.80 -13.26 -15.16
N ILE A 78 -3.19 -14.29 -15.76
CA ILE A 78 -2.52 -15.37 -15.01
C ILE A 78 -1.38 -14.81 -14.18
N SER A 79 -0.53 -13.98 -14.80
CA SER A 79 0.59 -13.30 -14.14
C SER A 79 0.12 -12.48 -12.94
N TYR A 80 -0.87 -11.61 -13.10
CA TYR A 80 -1.39 -10.79 -12.00
C TYR A 80 -2.01 -11.64 -10.89
N THR A 81 -2.69 -12.74 -11.23
CA THR A 81 -3.23 -13.68 -10.23
C THR A 81 -2.12 -14.32 -9.40
N LEU A 82 -1.02 -14.72 -10.05
CA LEU A 82 0.17 -15.27 -9.39
C LEU A 82 0.85 -14.22 -8.51
N LEU A 83 1.02 -12.99 -9.00
CA LEU A 83 1.61 -11.89 -8.23
C LEU A 83 0.77 -11.56 -6.98
N ILE A 84 -0.56 -11.48 -7.12
CA ILE A 84 -1.47 -11.28 -5.97
C ILE A 84 -1.35 -12.43 -4.98
N THR A 85 -1.33 -13.67 -5.47
CA THR A 85 -1.16 -14.86 -4.61
C THR A 85 0.18 -14.82 -3.87
N GLY A 86 1.26 -14.45 -4.56
CA GLY A 86 2.59 -14.25 -3.98
C GLY A 86 2.58 -13.18 -2.89
N ILE A 87 1.90 -12.04 -3.11
CA ILE A 87 1.76 -10.97 -2.11
C ILE A 87 1.00 -11.48 -0.88
N ILE A 88 -0.12 -12.19 -1.05
CA ILE A 88 -0.90 -12.75 0.05
C ILE A 88 -0.05 -13.72 0.87
N GLN A 89 0.65 -14.63 0.20
CA GLN A 89 1.49 -15.62 0.86
C GLN A 89 2.72 -15.01 1.54
N LEU A 90 3.34 -14.01 0.92
CA LEU A 90 4.42 -13.25 1.53
C LEU A 90 3.93 -12.48 2.77
N GLY A 91 2.72 -11.90 2.70
CA GLY A 91 2.06 -11.30 3.84
C GLY A 91 1.79 -12.29 4.97
N ASN A 92 1.39 -13.51 4.64
CA ASN A 92 1.23 -14.60 5.62
C ASN A 92 2.58 -15.03 6.23
N LEU A 93 3.64 -15.14 5.43
CA LEU A 93 4.98 -15.49 5.90
C LEU A 93 5.54 -14.43 6.84
N LEU A 94 5.37 -13.15 6.47
CA LEU A 94 5.79 -12.02 7.29
C LEU A 94 4.91 -11.83 8.53
N GLN A 95 3.91 -12.69 8.76
CA GLN A 95 2.88 -12.55 9.80
C GLN A 95 2.18 -11.17 9.77
N ILE A 96 2.19 -10.52 8.61
CA ILE A 96 1.59 -9.20 8.41
C ILE A 96 0.06 -9.32 8.39
N LEU A 97 -0.47 -10.44 7.91
CA LEU A 97 -1.90 -10.71 7.94
C LEU A 97 -2.26 -11.58 9.15
N PRO A 98 -3.07 -11.09 10.10
CA PRO A 98 -3.53 -11.90 11.23
C PRO A 98 -4.39 -13.06 10.72
N LYS A 99 -3.99 -14.32 10.98
CA LYS A 99 -4.88 -15.48 10.75
C LYS A 99 -6.16 -15.42 11.59
N HIS A 100 -6.12 -14.73 12.73
CA HIS A 100 -7.29 -14.36 13.52
C HIS A 100 -7.15 -12.92 13.97
N GLN A 101 -8.10 -12.05 13.55
CA GLN A 101 -8.20 -10.73 14.15
C GLN A 101 -8.53 -10.90 15.64
N ASN A 102 -7.68 -10.33 16.50
CA ASN A 102 -7.97 -10.27 17.91
C ASN A 102 -9.29 -9.47 18.11
N PRO A 103 -10.34 -10.04 18.72
CA PRO A 103 -11.65 -9.37 18.83
C PRO A 103 -11.57 -8.01 19.52
N SER A 104 -10.58 -7.76 20.38
CA SER A 104 -10.35 -6.44 20.98
C SER A 104 -9.93 -5.37 19.97
N MET A 105 -9.34 -5.74 18.82
CA MET A 105 -9.01 -4.76 17.76
C MET A 105 -10.23 -4.02 17.23
N LYS A 106 -11.43 -4.63 17.28
CA LYS A 106 -12.67 -4.02 16.82
C LYS A 106 -12.99 -2.70 17.54
N LYS A 107 -12.47 -2.49 18.76
CA LYS A 107 -12.61 -1.22 19.50
C LYS A 107 -11.91 -0.05 18.78
N PHE A 108 -10.77 -0.31 18.14
CA PHE A 108 -10.06 0.68 17.35
C PHE A 108 -10.67 0.84 15.96
N GLY A 109 -11.18 -0.24 15.38
CA GLY A 109 -11.82 -0.23 14.07
C GLY A 109 -11.77 -1.61 13.42
N ASN A 110 -12.15 -1.69 12.15
CA ASN A 110 -12.02 -2.90 11.37
C ASN A 110 -10.94 -2.70 10.29
N PHE A 111 -9.80 -3.35 10.48
CA PHE A 111 -8.70 -3.30 9.52
C PHE A 111 -9.12 -3.74 8.12
N MET A 112 -10.00 -4.73 8.00
CA MET A 112 -10.47 -5.21 6.68
C MET A 112 -11.31 -4.15 5.97
N VAL A 113 -12.08 -3.35 6.70
CA VAL A 113 -12.86 -2.25 6.10
C VAL A 113 -11.92 -1.23 5.44
N TYR A 114 -10.82 -0.86 6.12
CA TYR A 114 -9.81 0.03 5.54
C TYR A 114 -9.19 -0.55 4.26
N VAL A 115 -8.77 -1.81 4.28
CA VAL A 115 -8.13 -2.48 3.13
C VAL A 115 -9.10 -2.61 1.96
N ILE A 116 -10.36 -2.97 2.22
CA ILE A 116 -11.40 -3.06 1.19
C ILE A 116 -11.66 -1.68 0.56
N LEU A 117 -11.80 -0.63 1.37
CA LEU A 117 -11.99 0.74 0.86
C LEU A 117 -10.80 1.19 0.00
N LEU A 118 -9.57 0.92 0.44
CA LEU A 118 -8.38 1.18 -0.37
C LEU A 118 -8.44 0.45 -1.72
N ALA A 119 -8.67 -0.87 -1.72
CA ALA A 119 -8.69 -1.67 -2.93
C ALA A 119 -9.79 -1.20 -3.91
N ILE A 120 -11.01 -0.98 -3.41
CA ILE A 120 -12.14 -0.49 -4.21
C ILE A 120 -11.86 0.92 -4.75
N GLY A 121 -11.12 1.78 -4.04
CA GLY A 121 -10.76 3.11 -4.54
C GLY A 121 -9.63 3.10 -5.57
N ILE A 122 -8.61 2.25 -5.36
CA ILE A 122 -7.43 2.15 -6.25
C ILE A 122 -7.82 1.67 -7.65
N ILE A 123 -8.68 0.65 -7.76
CA ILE A 123 -9.04 0.04 -9.05
C ILE A 123 -9.61 1.06 -10.06
N PRO A 124 -10.72 1.77 -9.77
CA PRO A 124 -11.29 2.76 -10.69
C PRO A 124 -10.37 3.97 -10.88
N TYR A 125 -9.58 4.34 -9.87
CA TYR A 125 -8.57 5.40 -10.01
C TYR A 125 -7.51 5.02 -11.06
N LEU A 126 -6.96 3.80 -11.00
CA LEU A 126 -5.99 3.31 -11.96
C LEU A 126 -6.59 3.17 -13.37
N ILE A 127 -7.82 2.66 -13.48
CA ILE A 127 -8.54 2.58 -14.77
C ILE A 127 -8.72 3.97 -15.39
N GLY A 128 -9.16 4.95 -14.61
CA GLY A 128 -9.29 6.33 -15.07
C GLY A 128 -7.95 6.91 -15.52
N LEU A 129 -6.87 6.64 -14.78
CA LEU A 129 -5.52 7.12 -15.08
C LEU A 129 -4.94 6.50 -16.36
N THR A 130 -5.06 5.18 -16.54
CA THR A 130 -4.53 4.50 -17.74
C THR A 130 -5.22 4.98 -19.00
N ASN A 131 -6.53 5.23 -18.92
CA ASN A 131 -7.32 5.65 -20.06
C ASN A 131 -7.07 7.12 -20.44
N LEU A 132 -6.78 8.00 -19.46
CA LEU A 132 -6.41 9.39 -19.74
C LEU A 132 -5.10 9.54 -20.53
N ILE A 133 -4.23 8.53 -20.52
CA ILE A 133 -2.98 8.54 -21.28
C ILE A 133 -3.25 8.29 -22.78
N GLU A 134 -4.44 7.79 -23.14
CA GLU A 134 -4.82 7.48 -24.51
C GLU A 134 -5.12 8.74 -25.32
N LYS A 135 -4.19 9.11 -26.22
CA LYS A 135 -4.22 10.38 -26.97
C LYS A 135 -5.34 10.52 -28.02
N ASN A 136 -6.05 9.43 -28.33
CA ASN A 136 -7.02 9.38 -29.43
C ASN A 136 -8.47 9.18 -28.96
N ALA A 137 -8.74 9.31 -27.65
CA ALA A 137 -10.07 9.10 -27.11
C ALA A 137 -11.06 10.18 -27.57
N SER A 138 -12.26 9.76 -27.96
CA SER A 138 -13.39 10.66 -28.26
C SER A 138 -13.78 11.46 -27.01
N TYR A 139 -14.39 12.65 -27.17
CA TYR A 139 -14.87 13.46 -26.04
C TYR A 139 -15.79 12.69 -25.07
N SER A 140 -16.65 11.82 -25.60
CA SER A 140 -17.53 10.97 -24.77
C SER A 140 -16.75 9.95 -23.94
N GLU A 141 -15.63 9.45 -24.46
CA GLU A 141 -14.75 8.51 -23.76
C GLU A 141 -13.92 9.26 -22.71
N GLN A 142 -13.42 10.46 -23.01
CA GLN A 142 -12.74 11.29 -22.02
C GLN A 142 -13.63 11.61 -20.82
N ALA A 143 -14.92 11.87 -21.04
CA ALA A 143 -15.89 12.10 -19.96
C ALA A 143 -16.06 10.86 -19.06
N SER A 144 -16.17 9.66 -19.63
CA SER A 144 -16.28 8.44 -18.83
C SER A 144 -15.00 8.15 -18.04
N MET A 145 -13.83 8.45 -18.60
CA MET A 145 -12.54 8.32 -17.92
C MET A 145 -12.45 9.22 -16.68
N LEU A 146 -12.88 10.48 -16.80
CA LEU A 146 -12.90 11.41 -15.67
C LEU A 146 -13.85 10.95 -14.56
N ILE A 147 -14.99 10.36 -14.91
CA ILE A 147 -15.94 9.81 -13.93
C ILE A 147 -15.28 8.70 -13.09
N PHE A 148 -14.61 7.73 -13.72
CA PHE A 148 -13.90 6.68 -12.98
C PHE A 148 -12.82 7.23 -12.06
N LEU A 149 -12.05 8.22 -12.54
CA LEU A 149 -11.01 8.87 -11.74
C LEU A 149 -11.60 9.56 -10.50
N ILE A 150 -12.69 10.33 -10.68
CA ILE A 150 -13.36 11.05 -9.58
C ILE A 150 -13.95 10.07 -8.56
N ILE A 151 -14.62 9.00 -9.03
CA ILE A 151 -15.16 7.96 -8.15
C ILE A 151 -14.04 7.31 -7.33
N GLY A 152 -12.94 6.94 -7.97
CA GLY A 152 -11.78 6.39 -7.27
C GLY A 152 -11.23 7.33 -6.21
N LEU A 153 -11.05 8.61 -6.53
CA LEU A 153 -10.59 9.63 -5.58
C LEU A 153 -11.53 9.80 -4.38
N ILE A 154 -12.85 9.79 -4.59
CA ILE A 154 -13.83 9.90 -3.50
C ILE A 154 -13.72 8.70 -2.56
N ILE A 155 -13.61 7.48 -3.10
CA ILE A 155 -13.49 6.27 -2.27
C ILE A 155 -12.15 6.25 -1.51
N LEU A 156 -11.06 6.68 -2.15
CA LEU A 156 -9.76 6.85 -1.49
C LEU A 156 -9.82 7.88 -0.36
N LEU A 157 -10.55 8.98 -0.56
CA LEU A 157 -10.78 9.98 0.49
C LEU A 157 -11.55 9.37 1.67
N ILE A 158 -12.57 8.55 1.41
CA ILE A 158 -13.30 7.81 2.46
C ILE A 158 -12.35 6.88 3.22
N ALA A 159 -11.48 6.15 2.51
CA ALA A 159 -10.46 5.29 3.13
C ALA A 159 -9.51 6.11 4.02
N GLN A 160 -9.10 7.30 3.58
CA GLN A 160 -8.23 8.19 4.34
C GLN A 160 -8.92 8.74 5.59
N ILE A 161 -10.19 9.14 5.50
CA ILE A 161 -10.99 9.55 6.66
C ILE A 161 -11.08 8.40 7.66
N TYR A 162 -11.33 7.17 7.17
CA TYR A 162 -11.40 6.00 8.03
C TYR A 162 -10.07 5.71 8.75
N PHE A 163 -8.94 5.88 8.05
CA PHE A 163 -7.62 5.81 8.68
C PHE A 163 -7.46 6.83 9.81
N LEU A 164 -7.86 8.09 9.58
CA LEU A 164 -7.81 9.12 10.62
C LEU A 164 -8.69 8.75 11.82
N ILE A 165 -9.87 8.14 11.62
CA ILE A 165 -10.70 7.63 12.72
C ILE A 165 -9.97 6.56 13.54
N ILE A 166 -9.30 5.61 12.89
CA ILE A 166 -8.52 4.58 13.61
C ILE A 166 -7.40 5.26 14.40
N LEU A 167 -6.66 6.16 13.76
CA LEU A 167 -5.56 6.88 14.40
C LEU A 167 -6.05 7.69 15.62
N HIS A 168 -7.23 8.32 15.53
CA HIS A 168 -7.86 9.04 16.64
C HIS A 168 -8.03 8.12 17.84
N ARG A 169 -8.62 6.94 17.60
CA ARG A 169 -8.96 5.97 18.64
C ARG A 169 -7.71 5.39 19.30
N VAL A 170 -6.67 5.11 18.51
CA VAL A 170 -5.38 4.63 19.06
C VAL A 170 -4.72 5.72 19.91
N TRP A 171 -4.72 6.98 19.46
CA TRP A 171 -4.22 8.09 20.27
C TRP A 171 -5.04 8.30 21.54
N GLN A 172 -6.38 8.22 21.45
CA GLN A 172 -7.26 8.33 22.60
C GLN A 172 -6.94 7.26 23.65
N PHE A 173 -6.74 6.01 23.22
CA PHE A 173 -6.31 4.91 24.10
C PHE A 173 -4.95 5.19 24.72
N SER A 174 -3.93 5.52 23.90
CA SER A 174 -2.57 5.80 24.37
C SER A 174 -2.55 6.92 25.42
N ILE A 175 -3.30 8.00 25.20
CA ILE A 175 -3.39 9.15 26.10
C ILE A 175 -4.06 8.76 27.42
N ASN A 176 -5.20 8.05 27.36
CA ASN A 176 -5.93 7.64 28.54
C ASN A 176 -5.10 6.68 29.41
N GLU A 177 -4.45 5.71 28.78
CA GLU A 177 -3.59 4.75 29.46
C GLU A 177 -2.32 5.41 30.03
N SER A 178 -1.71 6.33 29.29
CA SER A 178 -0.57 7.09 29.79
C SER A 178 -0.94 7.86 31.05
N LYS A 179 -2.09 8.57 31.05
CA LYS A 179 -2.58 9.30 32.23
C LYS A 179 -2.82 8.38 33.42
N ARG A 180 -3.43 7.22 33.21
CA ARG A 180 -3.72 6.24 34.27
C ARG A 180 -2.45 5.68 34.91
N LEU A 181 -1.39 5.51 34.11
CA LEU A 181 -0.10 5.00 34.55
C LEU A 181 0.88 6.10 34.99
N ASN A 182 0.42 7.35 35.13
CA ASN A 182 1.25 8.52 35.45
C ASN A 182 2.42 8.74 34.46
N LEU A 183 2.24 8.35 33.21
CA LEU A 183 3.14 8.64 32.10
C LEU A 183 2.74 9.95 31.42
N VAL A 184 3.71 10.65 30.85
CA VAL A 184 3.47 11.88 30.07
C VAL A 184 3.32 11.51 28.60
N PRO A 185 2.11 11.58 28.01
CA PRO A 185 1.94 11.30 26.59
C PRO A 185 2.55 12.41 25.74
N THR A 186 3.08 12.06 24.57
CA THR A 186 3.69 13.02 23.65
C THR A 186 2.66 14.05 23.15
N ILE A 187 1.42 13.60 22.89
CA ILE A 187 0.29 14.43 22.46
C ILE A 187 -0.75 14.48 23.57
N LYS A 188 -1.30 15.67 23.85
CA LYS A 188 -2.18 15.89 25.00
C LYS A 188 -3.64 15.47 24.76
N THR A 189 -4.12 15.58 23.52
CA THR A 189 -5.50 15.23 23.14
C THR A 189 -5.55 14.50 21.80
N PRO A 190 -6.50 13.57 21.60
CA PRO A 190 -6.62 12.86 20.33
C PRO A 190 -7.08 13.79 19.19
N GLY A 191 -7.84 14.84 19.50
CA GLY A 191 -8.19 15.91 18.55
C GLY A 191 -6.95 16.65 18.05
N GLN A 192 -5.96 16.91 18.91
CA GLN A 192 -4.69 17.52 18.51
C GLN A 192 -3.89 16.59 17.59
N ALA A 193 -3.92 15.28 17.85
CA ALA A 193 -3.20 14.30 17.03
C ALA A 193 -3.61 14.35 15.55
N ILE A 194 -4.88 14.63 15.27
CA ILE A 194 -5.42 14.66 13.90
C ILE A 194 -5.61 16.08 13.38
N GLY A 195 -6.17 16.98 14.18
CA GLY A 195 -6.52 18.34 13.74
C GLY A 195 -5.32 19.10 13.19
N TYR A 196 -4.15 18.89 13.77
CA TYR A 196 -2.92 19.57 13.33
C TYR A 196 -2.31 18.98 12.05
N LEU A 197 -2.76 17.79 11.59
CA LEU A 197 -2.43 17.28 10.26
C LEU A 197 -3.12 18.06 9.13
N PHE A 198 -4.16 18.83 9.45
CA PHE A 198 -4.88 19.65 8.47
C PHE A 198 -4.35 21.09 8.38
N ILE A 199 -3.41 21.48 9.23
CA ILE A 199 -2.80 22.81 9.19
C ILE A 199 -1.73 22.82 8.09
N PRO A 200 -1.87 23.63 7.02
CA PRO A 200 -0.89 23.68 5.95
C PRO A 200 0.51 24.00 6.48
N PHE A 201 1.53 23.34 5.91
CA PHE A 201 2.96 23.41 6.27
C PHE A 201 3.31 22.87 7.66
N TYR A 202 2.50 23.15 8.67
CA TYR A 202 2.67 22.60 10.01
C TYR A 202 2.41 21.09 10.05
N ASN A 203 1.53 20.61 9.16
CA ASN A 203 1.27 19.20 8.98
C ASN A 203 2.55 18.38 8.74
N PHE A 204 3.56 18.90 8.04
CA PHE A 204 4.80 18.15 7.77
C PHE A 204 5.58 17.81 9.03
N TYR A 205 5.72 18.77 9.94
CA TYR A 205 6.27 18.53 11.26
C TYR A 205 5.36 17.59 12.05
N TRP A 206 4.04 17.82 11.97
CA TRP A 206 3.06 17.09 12.77
C TRP A 206 2.93 15.62 12.38
N LEU A 207 3.21 15.24 11.13
CA LEU A 207 3.29 13.84 10.68
C LEU A 207 4.26 13.04 11.58
N PHE A 208 5.45 13.58 11.87
CA PHE A 208 6.44 12.91 12.71
C PHE A 208 5.98 12.75 14.16
N LEU A 209 5.17 13.66 14.67
CA LEU A 209 4.57 13.53 16.00
C LEU A 209 3.44 12.51 15.98
N ALA A 210 2.42 12.73 15.14
CA ALA A 210 1.22 11.91 15.12
C ALA A 210 1.49 10.46 14.71
N TYR A 211 2.36 10.23 13.72
CA TYR A 211 2.67 8.89 13.21
C TYR A 211 3.97 8.34 13.83
N GLY A 212 5.00 9.18 13.97
CA GLY A 212 6.31 8.74 14.43
C GLY A 212 6.42 8.49 15.93
N LYS A 213 5.70 9.22 16.79
CA LYS A 213 5.86 9.11 18.25
C LYS A 213 4.87 8.15 18.92
N ILE A 214 3.76 7.80 18.26
CA ILE A 214 2.72 6.94 18.85
C ILE A 214 3.25 5.57 19.30
N SER A 215 4.21 4.99 18.56
CA SER A 215 4.87 3.74 18.89
C SER A 215 5.68 3.85 20.18
N GLY A 216 6.35 4.98 20.40
CA GLY A 216 7.08 5.29 21.62
C GLY A 216 6.17 5.35 22.85
N ASP A 217 5.04 6.06 22.72
CA ASP A 217 4.05 6.19 23.81
C ASP A 217 3.45 4.82 24.15
N LEU A 218 3.05 4.03 23.15
CA LEU A 218 2.54 2.67 23.37
C LEU A 218 3.61 1.74 23.99
N ASN A 219 4.87 1.87 23.59
CA ASN A 219 5.97 1.10 24.18
C ASN A 219 6.26 1.50 25.64
N ALA A 220 6.10 2.78 25.99
CA ALA A 220 6.22 3.24 27.36
C ALA A 220 5.14 2.61 28.25
N ILE A 221 3.90 2.56 27.77
CA ILE A 221 2.80 1.84 28.42
C ILE A 221 3.12 0.35 28.55
N ALA A 222 3.60 -0.28 27.48
CA ALA A 222 3.99 -1.69 27.47
C ALA A 222 5.05 -2.02 28.52
N LYS A 223 6.05 -1.14 28.67
CA LYS A 223 7.14 -1.29 29.65
C LYS A 223 6.63 -1.27 31.08
N VAL A 224 5.73 -0.33 31.42
CA VAL A 224 5.11 -0.26 32.76
C VAL A 224 4.24 -1.50 33.03
N LYS A 225 3.55 -2.01 32.01
CA LYS A 225 2.74 -3.23 32.09
C LYS A 225 3.54 -4.54 31.96
N ASN A 226 4.88 -4.47 31.92
CA ASN A 226 5.77 -5.64 31.75
C ASN A 226 5.43 -6.51 30.53
N VAL A 227 4.97 -5.89 29.44
CA VAL A 227 4.69 -6.59 28.18
C VAL A 227 6.02 -6.76 27.42
N PRO A 228 6.45 -8.00 27.12
CA PRO A 228 7.79 -8.25 26.55
C PRO A 228 7.93 -7.81 25.09
N LYS A 229 6.82 -7.61 24.39
CA LYS A 229 6.79 -7.20 22.99
C LYS A 229 6.72 -5.68 22.87
N CYS A 230 7.61 -5.10 22.08
CA CYS A 230 7.56 -3.69 21.70
C CYS A 230 7.19 -3.53 20.23
N MET A 231 6.50 -2.44 19.91
CA MET A 231 6.27 -2.00 18.54
C MET A 231 7.52 -1.35 17.96
N SER A 232 7.83 -1.60 16.68
CA SER A 232 8.94 -0.94 15.99
C SER A 232 8.64 0.55 15.80
N GLY A 233 9.55 1.41 16.26
CA GLY A 233 9.42 2.87 16.12
C GLY A 233 9.65 3.38 14.69
N GLY A 234 10.41 2.64 13.89
CA GLY A 234 10.85 3.10 12.57
C GLY A 234 9.70 3.30 11.57
N LEU A 235 8.65 2.47 11.63
CA LEU A 235 7.61 2.46 10.61
C LEU A 235 6.81 3.79 10.54
N GLY A 236 6.46 4.37 11.69
CA GLY A 236 5.75 5.65 11.73
C GLY A 236 6.58 6.82 11.21
N ILE A 237 7.90 6.80 11.46
CA ILE A 237 8.84 7.79 10.93
C ILE A 237 8.97 7.61 9.41
N THR A 238 9.14 6.38 8.92
CA THR A 238 9.21 6.07 7.49
C THR A 238 7.98 6.57 6.75
N ILE A 239 6.78 6.36 7.30
CA ILE A 239 5.54 6.86 6.69
C ILE A 239 5.51 8.39 6.64
N SER A 240 5.97 9.05 7.70
CA SER A 240 6.06 10.52 7.74
C SER A 240 6.99 11.05 6.64
N ILE A 241 8.16 10.41 6.45
CA ILE A 241 9.09 10.75 5.36
C ILE A 241 8.43 10.51 4.00
N LEU A 242 7.78 9.36 3.80
CA LEU A 242 7.12 9.04 2.53
C LEU A 242 6.02 10.05 2.19
N CYS A 243 5.21 10.49 3.16
CA CYS A 243 4.20 11.53 2.94
C CYS A 243 4.81 12.84 2.43
N ILE A 244 5.98 13.24 2.92
CA ILE A 244 6.67 14.47 2.49
C ILE A 244 7.32 14.28 1.11
N VAL A 245 8.03 13.16 0.92
CA VAL A 245 8.69 12.85 -0.36
C VAL A 245 7.67 12.69 -1.49
N ASN A 246 6.43 12.29 -1.18
CA ASN A 246 5.35 12.16 -2.16
C ASN A 246 4.95 13.50 -2.82
N LEU A 247 5.38 14.65 -2.27
CA LEU A 247 5.17 15.96 -2.89
C LEU A 247 6.12 16.23 -4.06
N ILE A 248 7.25 15.51 -4.13
CA ILE A 248 8.24 15.70 -5.20
C ILE A 248 7.71 14.99 -6.46
N PRO A 249 7.52 15.71 -7.59
CA PRO A 249 7.09 15.10 -8.84
C PRO A 249 8.01 13.94 -9.26
N PHE A 250 7.45 12.93 -9.93
CA PHE A 250 8.11 11.68 -10.35
C PHE A 250 8.54 10.74 -9.21
N VAL A 251 9.23 11.25 -8.20
CA VAL A 251 9.58 10.50 -6.98
C VAL A 251 8.31 10.07 -6.24
N GLY A 252 7.31 10.96 -6.23
CA GLY A 252 6.00 10.71 -5.66
C GLY A 252 5.35 9.43 -6.14
N TYR A 253 5.38 9.15 -7.45
CA TYR A 253 4.80 7.93 -8.01
C TYR A 253 5.43 6.66 -7.46
N PHE A 254 6.75 6.66 -7.27
CA PHE A 254 7.42 5.49 -6.68
C PHE A 254 7.13 5.37 -5.19
N THR A 255 7.17 6.49 -4.46
CA THR A 255 6.89 6.49 -3.02
C THR A 255 5.44 6.18 -2.68
N SER A 256 4.49 6.49 -3.56
CA SER A 256 3.08 6.18 -3.35
C SER A 256 2.82 4.68 -3.43
N LEU A 257 3.49 3.96 -4.33
CA LEU A 257 3.45 2.49 -4.40
C LEU A 257 3.97 1.85 -3.11
N ILE A 258 5.08 2.35 -2.56
CA ILE A 258 5.62 1.87 -1.28
C ILE A 258 4.64 2.20 -0.14
N SER A 259 4.10 3.42 -0.13
CA SER A 259 3.16 3.88 0.89
C SER A 259 1.88 3.04 0.93
N LEU A 260 1.39 2.60 -0.24
CA LEU A 260 0.22 1.73 -0.39
C LEU A 260 0.38 0.41 0.37
N ILE A 261 1.62 -0.09 0.48
CA ILE A 261 1.95 -1.31 1.23
C ILE A 261 2.20 -0.99 2.71
N LEU A 262 2.97 0.06 3.01
CA LEU A 262 3.38 0.35 4.39
C LEU A 262 2.26 0.91 5.28
N PHE A 263 1.31 1.68 4.74
CA PHE A 263 0.19 2.23 5.52
C PHE A 263 -0.69 1.14 6.14
N PRO A 264 -1.20 0.15 5.39
CA PRO A 264 -1.94 -0.97 5.97
C PRO A 264 -1.14 -1.72 7.05
N ILE A 265 0.15 -1.96 6.82
CA ILE A 265 1.03 -2.63 7.81
C ILE A 265 1.08 -1.81 9.10
N PHE A 266 1.27 -0.50 9.00
CA PHE A 266 1.33 0.40 10.14
C PHE A 266 0.03 0.43 10.93
N ILE A 267 -1.10 0.57 10.25
CA ILE A 267 -2.43 0.56 10.89
C ILE A 267 -2.66 -0.75 11.62
N TYR A 268 -2.34 -1.87 10.96
CA TYR A 268 -2.47 -3.18 11.58
C TYR A 268 -1.60 -3.31 12.84
N GLN A 269 -0.32 -2.90 12.77
CA GLN A 269 0.58 -2.92 13.93
C GLN A 269 0.05 -2.06 15.08
N LEU A 270 -0.44 -0.84 14.79
CA LEU A 270 -1.04 0.04 15.80
C LEU A 270 -2.25 -0.61 16.48
N MET A 271 -3.21 -1.09 15.69
CA MET A 271 -4.44 -1.68 16.20
C MET A 271 -4.16 -2.94 17.00
N ASN A 272 -3.31 -3.84 16.49
CA ASN A 272 -2.99 -5.10 17.15
C ASN A 272 -2.21 -4.88 18.46
N PHE A 273 -1.25 -3.95 18.46
CA PHE A 273 -0.48 -3.65 19.66
C PHE A 273 -1.34 -2.97 20.72
N GLY A 274 -2.12 -1.95 20.36
CA GLY A 274 -3.08 -1.31 21.27
C GLY A 274 -4.08 -2.31 21.88
N ALA A 275 -4.62 -3.21 21.04
CA ALA A 275 -5.52 -4.27 21.47
C ALA A 275 -4.89 -5.27 22.45
N SER A 276 -3.60 -5.58 22.30
CA SER A 276 -2.87 -6.44 23.23
C SER A 276 -2.65 -5.78 24.60
N LEU A 277 -2.36 -4.47 24.62
CA LEU A 277 -2.16 -3.70 25.85
C LEU A 277 -3.46 -3.51 26.64
N GLU A 278 -4.59 -3.43 25.92
CA GLU A 278 -5.90 -3.34 26.52
C GLU A 278 -6.33 -4.66 27.18
N GLN A 279 -6.05 -5.81 26.55
CA GLN A 279 -6.38 -7.11 27.12
C GLN A 279 -5.67 -7.38 28.45
N MET A 280 -4.39 -7.04 28.54
CA MET A 280 -3.62 -7.15 29.78
C MET A 280 -4.22 -6.29 30.90
N ASN A 281 -4.86 -5.17 30.56
CA ASN A 281 -5.54 -4.36 31.56
C ASN A 281 -6.71 -5.11 32.22
N ASN A 282 -7.57 -5.70 31.39
CA ASN A 282 -8.74 -6.42 31.88
C ASN A 282 -8.34 -7.64 32.72
N THR A 283 -7.18 -8.24 32.47
CA THR A 283 -6.66 -9.33 33.30
C THR A 283 -6.19 -8.82 34.67
N THR A 284 -5.61 -7.62 34.73
CA THR A 284 -5.07 -7.07 35.99
C THR A 284 -6.17 -6.55 36.91
N GLU A 285 -7.27 -6.03 36.37
CA GLU A 285 -8.43 -5.53 37.14
C GLU A 285 -9.31 -6.65 37.73
N ASN A 286 -9.14 -7.90 37.28
CA ASN A 286 -9.91 -9.06 37.76
C ASN A 286 -9.18 -9.89 38.83
N ILE A 287 -8.03 -9.42 39.33
CA ILE A 287 -7.22 -10.05 40.39
C ILE A 287 -7.30 -9.15 41.63
#